data_AF-A0A6M5YXZ8-F1
#
_entry.id   AF-A0A6M5YXZ8-F1
#
_cell.length_a   1.000
_cell.length_b   1.000
_cell.length_c   1.000
_cell.angle_alpha   90.00
_cell.angle_beta   90.00
_cell.angle_gamma   90.00
#
_symmetry.space_group_name_H-M   'P 1'
#
loop_
_entity.id
_entity.type
_entity.pdbx_description
1 polymer ?
#
loop_
_entity_poly.entity_id
_entity_poly.type
_entity_poly.pdbx_seq_one_letter_code
_entity_poly.pdbx_strand_id
1 'polypeptide(L)'
;MSETQTPDAPETVGAPVEATECPRECRRHAARGPLWAAVGWLSAAFAAVLVAIIPYDPGESLCGPWGCFPPLLALVSMHLLWFVALGAGTWAVARWLPGLLRPLGFVLLLAGVVATGVLVTNDLAHWLSKMPDDIRQLWPKRIGYRLLTLSDVPLVQSILVGALCVVRGRGARA
;
A
#
# COMPACT_ATOMS: atom_id res chain seq x y z
N MET A 1 74.22 -40.85 -31.27
CA MET A 1 73.60 -39.55 -30.96
C MET A 1 72.31 -39.89 -30.23
N SER A 2 72.31 -39.77 -28.91
CA SER A 2 71.15 -40.10 -28.06
C SER A 2 70.48 -38.80 -27.65
N GLU A 3 69.25 -38.59 -28.10
CA GLU A 3 68.39 -37.49 -27.64
C GLU A 3 67.94 -37.77 -26.21
N THR A 4 68.37 -36.91 -25.29
CA THR A 4 67.95 -36.92 -23.89
C THR A 4 66.54 -36.35 -23.82
N GLN A 5 65.55 -37.22 -23.62
CA GLN A 5 64.15 -36.84 -23.47
C GLN A 5 63.94 -36.20 -22.09
N THR A 6 63.65 -34.90 -22.08
CA THR A 6 63.34 -34.13 -20.88
C THR A 6 61.97 -34.55 -20.33
N PRO A 7 61.84 -34.88 -19.04
CA PRO A 7 60.57 -35.30 -18.45
C PRO A 7 59.57 -34.13 -18.39
N ASP A 8 58.34 -34.38 -18.83
CA ASP A 8 57.24 -33.43 -18.81
C ASP A 8 56.89 -33.03 -17.36
N ALA A 9 56.74 -31.72 -17.14
CA ALA A 9 56.40 -31.15 -15.85
C ALA A 9 54.98 -31.57 -15.42
N PRO A 10 54.74 -31.77 -14.11
CA PRO A 10 53.44 -32.18 -13.61
C PRO A 10 52.36 -31.12 -13.91
N GLU A 11 51.32 -31.56 -14.59
CA GLU A 11 50.12 -30.79 -14.93
C GLU A 11 49.47 -30.29 -13.63
N THR A 12 49.55 -28.97 -13.41
CA THR A 12 48.96 -28.32 -12.23
C THR A 12 47.44 -28.45 -12.31
N VAL A 13 46.88 -29.31 -11.44
CA VAL A 13 45.43 -29.43 -11.20
C VAL A 13 44.87 -28.03 -10.98
N GLY A 14 44.07 -27.56 -11.94
CA GLY A 14 43.60 -26.18 -12.02
C GLY A 14 42.99 -25.71 -10.71
N ALA A 15 43.42 -24.51 -10.29
CA ALA A 15 42.89 -23.85 -9.10
C ALA A 15 41.35 -23.83 -9.15
N PRO A 16 40.66 -24.02 -8.00
CA PRO A 16 39.21 -23.93 -7.94
C PRO A 16 38.80 -22.58 -8.52
N VAL A 17 38.00 -22.63 -9.59
CA VAL A 17 37.43 -21.44 -10.23
C VAL A 17 36.67 -20.68 -9.13
N GLU A 18 37.23 -19.57 -8.66
CA GLU A 18 36.57 -18.68 -7.72
C GLU A 18 35.18 -18.38 -8.29
N ALA A 19 34.16 -18.70 -7.51
CA ALA A 19 32.77 -18.47 -7.89
C ALA A 19 32.58 -16.95 -8.01
N THR A 20 32.71 -16.43 -9.24
CA THR A 20 32.52 -15.02 -9.53
C THR A 20 31.08 -14.66 -9.17
N GLU A 21 30.92 -13.78 -8.18
CA GLU A 21 29.62 -13.28 -7.75
C GLU A 21 28.87 -12.73 -8.97
N CYS A 22 27.65 -13.24 -9.24
CA CYS A 22 26.91 -12.81 -10.44
C CYS A 22 26.70 -11.29 -10.35
N PRO A 23 27.15 -10.49 -11.34
CA PRO A 23 27.03 -9.04 -11.29
C PRO A 23 25.57 -8.64 -11.02
N ARG A 24 25.34 -7.51 -10.35
CA ARG A 24 23.98 -7.06 -9.97
C ARG A 24 23.02 -6.92 -11.16
N GLU A 25 23.55 -6.85 -12.38
CA GLU A 25 22.83 -6.81 -13.67
C GLU A 25 22.40 -8.19 -14.20
N CYS A 26 22.81 -9.27 -13.54
CA CYS A 26 22.45 -10.66 -13.84
C CYS A 26 20.91 -10.82 -13.84
N ARG A 27 20.34 -11.32 -14.95
CA ARG A 27 18.87 -11.52 -15.15
C ARG A 27 18.19 -12.24 -13.97
N ARG A 28 18.90 -13.15 -13.29
CA ARG A 28 18.40 -13.87 -12.10
C ARG A 28 18.15 -12.92 -10.91
N HIS A 29 18.97 -11.89 -10.72
CA HIS A 29 18.75 -10.87 -9.69
C HIS A 29 17.63 -9.90 -10.08
N ALA A 30 17.52 -9.57 -11.37
CA ALA A 30 16.41 -8.75 -11.87
C ALA A 30 15.03 -9.42 -11.70
N ALA A 31 14.94 -10.75 -11.85
CA ALA A 31 13.67 -11.48 -11.76
C ALA A 31 13.27 -11.90 -10.32
N ARG A 32 14.23 -12.08 -9.40
CA ARG A 32 13.94 -12.47 -8.01
C ARG A 32 13.21 -11.37 -7.23
N GLY A 33 13.55 -10.11 -7.45
CA GLY A 33 12.93 -8.98 -6.75
C GLY A 33 11.41 -8.90 -6.94
N PRO A 34 10.89 -8.87 -8.18
CA PRO A 34 9.45 -8.82 -8.45
C PRO A 34 8.66 -10.00 -7.88
N LEU A 35 9.23 -11.21 -7.91
CA LEU A 35 8.54 -12.40 -7.39
C LEU A 35 8.36 -12.34 -5.87
N TRP A 36 9.41 -11.95 -5.13
CA TRP A 36 9.30 -11.73 -3.68
C TRP A 36 8.36 -10.58 -3.34
N ALA A 37 8.35 -9.51 -4.15
CA ALA A 37 7.39 -8.42 -3.97
C ALA A 37 5.94 -8.88 -4.18
N ALA A 38 5.68 -9.71 -5.20
CA ALA A 38 4.35 -10.27 -5.45
C ALA A 38 3.90 -11.20 -4.33
N VAL A 39 4.78 -12.09 -3.84
CA VAL A 39 4.48 -12.97 -2.69
C VAL A 39 4.23 -12.17 -1.42
N GLY A 40 5.04 -11.14 -1.15
CA GLY A 40 4.85 -10.25 -0.01
C GLY A 40 3.53 -9.49 -0.09
N TRP A 41 3.18 -9.01 -1.29
CA TRP A 41 1.91 -8.33 -1.54
C TRP A 41 0.69 -9.24 -1.36
N LEU A 42 0.71 -10.44 -1.96
CA LEU A 42 -0.36 -11.43 -1.82
C LEU A 42 -0.54 -11.84 -0.35
N SER A 43 0.57 -12.06 0.37
CA SER A 43 0.54 -12.35 1.80
C SER A 43 -0.09 -11.21 2.61
N ALA A 44 0.26 -9.95 2.31
CA ALA A 44 -0.32 -8.80 2.99
C ALA A 44 -1.81 -8.62 2.68
N ALA A 45 -2.23 -8.83 1.43
CA ALA A 45 -3.63 -8.77 1.03
C ALA A 45 -4.45 -9.88 1.71
N PHE A 46 -3.91 -11.11 1.74
CA PHE A 46 -4.52 -12.24 2.42
C PHE A 46 -4.65 -11.98 3.92
N ALA A 47 -3.58 -11.48 4.57
CA ALA A 47 -3.62 -11.10 5.98
C ALA A 47 -4.68 -10.02 6.26
N ALA A 48 -4.82 -9.01 5.38
CA ALA A 48 -5.85 -7.99 5.49
C ALA A 48 -7.27 -8.57 5.44
N VAL A 49 -7.52 -9.55 4.56
CA VAL A 49 -8.81 -10.25 4.47
C VAL A 49 -9.07 -11.13 5.71
N LEU A 50 -8.05 -11.82 6.21
CA LEU A 50 -8.18 -12.68 7.40
C LEU A 50 -8.62 -11.91 8.66
N VAL A 51 -8.35 -10.60 8.75
CA VAL A 51 -8.84 -9.76 9.85
C VAL A 51 -10.36 -9.83 9.99
N ALA A 52 -11.10 -9.98 8.90
CA ALA A 52 -12.56 -10.07 8.94
C ALA A 52 -13.10 -11.36 9.58
N ILE A 53 -12.26 -12.40 9.71
CA ILE A 53 -12.65 -13.74 10.20
C ILE A 53 -12.27 -13.91 11.68
N ILE A 54 -11.54 -12.97 12.27
CA ILE A 54 -11.15 -13.05 13.68
C ILE A 54 -12.44 -13.07 14.52
N PRO A 55 -12.63 -14.06 15.42
CA PRO A 55 -13.80 -14.14 16.29
C PRO A 55 -13.67 -13.13 17.42
N TYR A 56 -13.76 -11.85 17.06
CA TYR A 56 -13.72 -10.73 17.99
C TYR A 56 -14.95 -9.86 17.73
N ASP A 57 -15.85 -9.84 18.69
CA ASP A 57 -17.04 -9.01 18.67
C ASP A 57 -16.82 -7.83 19.63
N PRO A 58 -16.37 -6.66 19.15
CA PRO A 58 -16.15 -5.48 20.00
C PRO A 58 -17.46 -4.88 20.54
N GLY A 59 -18.62 -5.47 20.21
CA GLY A 59 -19.93 -5.00 20.60
C GLY A 59 -20.81 -4.91 19.37
N GLU A 60 -21.94 -5.62 19.43
CA GLU A 60 -23.01 -5.61 18.46
C GLU A 60 -23.26 -4.19 17.92
N SER A 61 -23.45 -4.09 16.59
CA SER A 61 -23.65 -2.87 15.80
C SER A 61 -24.11 -1.66 16.62
N LEU A 62 -23.19 -0.74 16.91
CA LEU A 62 -23.52 0.54 17.54
C LEU A 62 -24.49 1.30 16.63
N CYS A 63 -25.79 1.21 16.94
CA CYS A 63 -26.84 1.92 16.24
C CYS A 63 -27.08 3.27 16.92
N GLY A 64 -27.19 4.32 16.11
CA GLY A 64 -27.53 5.66 16.57
C GLY A 64 -28.26 6.47 15.50
N PRO A 65 -28.44 7.79 15.70
CA PRO A 65 -29.08 8.67 14.71
C PRO A 65 -28.28 8.82 13.40
N TRP A 66 -27.09 8.23 13.32
CA TRP A 66 -26.24 8.09 12.14
C TRP A 66 -26.36 6.74 11.43
N GLY A 67 -27.21 5.82 11.91
CA GLY A 67 -27.36 4.46 11.41
C GLY A 67 -26.65 3.43 12.28
N CYS A 68 -26.61 2.18 11.80
CA CYS A 68 -25.95 1.07 12.46
C CYS A 68 -24.57 0.82 11.87
N PHE A 69 -23.55 0.72 12.74
CA PHE A 69 -22.17 0.47 12.34
C PHE A 69 -22.05 -0.93 11.68
N PRO A 70 -21.44 -1.04 10.48
CA PRO A 70 -21.11 -2.35 9.91
C PRO A 70 -20.13 -3.08 10.84
N PRO A 71 -19.98 -4.42 10.74
CA PRO A 71 -19.02 -5.14 11.57
C PRO A 71 -17.62 -4.50 11.51
N LEU A 72 -17.07 -4.09 12.66
CA LEU A 72 -15.83 -3.30 12.72
C LEU A 72 -14.67 -4.01 12.02
N LEU A 73 -14.57 -5.32 12.20
CA LEU A 73 -13.52 -6.12 11.56
C LEU A 73 -13.64 -6.14 10.03
N ALA A 74 -14.85 -6.17 9.48
CA ALA A 74 -15.05 -6.10 8.04
C ALA A 74 -14.58 -4.74 7.49
N LEU A 75 -14.87 -3.64 8.20
CA LEU A 75 -14.44 -2.31 7.82
C LEU A 75 -12.92 -2.15 7.90
N VAL A 76 -12.30 -2.62 8.98
CA VAL A 76 -10.84 -2.62 9.15
C VAL A 76 -10.19 -3.45 8.05
N SER A 77 -10.72 -4.64 7.75
CA SER A 77 -10.23 -5.51 6.68
C SER A 77 -10.25 -4.80 5.32
N MET A 78 -11.34 -4.12 4.98
CA MET A 78 -11.45 -3.35 3.73
C MET A 78 -10.44 -2.20 3.67
N HIS A 79 -10.26 -1.45 4.75
CA HIS A 79 -9.27 -0.37 4.79
C HIS A 79 -7.83 -0.89 4.69
N LEU A 80 -7.51 -2.01 5.34
CA LEU A 80 -6.21 -2.66 5.22
C LEU A 80 -5.96 -3.13 3.77
N LEU A 81 -6.96 -3.72 3.13
CA LEU A 81 -6.86 -4.15 1.73
C LEU A 81 -6.57 -2.96 0.80
N TRP A 82 -7.24 -1.83 1.02
CA TRP A 82 -6.97 -0.59 0.29
C TRP A 82 -5.55 -0.05 0.52
N PHE A 83 -5.05 -0.09 1.75
CA PHE A 83 -3.65 0.27 2.03
C PHE A 83 -2.66 -0.63 1.29
N VAL A 84 -2.92 -1.94 1.25
CA VAL A 84 -2.08 -2.90 0.52
C VAL A 84 -2.12 -2.64 -0.99
N ALA A 85 -3.30 -2.38 -1.56
CA ALA A 85 -3.45 -2.05 -2.97
C ALA A 85 -2.73 -0.74 -3.36
N LEU A 86 -2.98 0.35 -2.62
CA LEU A 86 -2.34 1.64 -2.86
C LEU A 86 -0.83 1.59 -2.58
N GLY A 87 -0.41 0.85 -1.55
CA GLY A 87 0.99 0.60 -1.22
C GLY A 87 1.75 -0.07 -2.37
N ALA A 88 1.16 -1.09 -3.00
CA ALA A 88 1.77 -1.73 -4.16
C ALA A 88 1.85 -0.80 -5.37
N GLY A 89 0.78 -0.06 -5.67
CA GLY A 89 0.77 0.90 -6.78
C GLY A 89 1.82 2.00 -6.59
N THR A 90 1.98 2.52 -5.38
CA THR A 90 2.99 3.54 -5.08
C THR A 90 4.41 2.99 -5.07
N TRP A 91 4.62 1.77 -4.57
CA TRP A 91 5.91 1.08 -4.66
C TRP A 91 6.31 0.86 -6.13
N ALA A 92 5.39 0.39 -6.97
CA ALA A 92 5.58 0.22 -8.41
C ALA A 92 5.98 1.54 -9.09
N VAL A 93 5.23 2.61 -8.84
CA VAL A 93 5.54 3.94 -9.39
C VAL A 93 6.89 4.45 -8.90
N ALA A 94 7.21 4.32 -7.61
CA ALA A 94 8.50 4.72 -7.07
C ALA A 94 9.66 3.93 -7.71
N ARG A 95 9.45 2.65 -8.04
CA ARG A 95 10.47 1.77 -8.60
C ARG A 95 10.74 1.98 -10.08
N TRP A 96 9.68 2.23 -10.87
CA TRP A 96 9.76 2.30 -12.33
C TRP A 96 9.67 3.72 -12.89
N LEU A 97 8.94 4.61 -12.21
CA LEU A 97 8.65 5.97 -12.67
C LEU A 97 8.81 6.99 -11.52
N PRO A 98 9.99 7.10 -10.89
CA PRO A 98 10.19 7.93 -9.69
C PRO A 98 9.83 9.40 -9.90
N GLY A 99 10.01 9.93 -11.12
CA GLY A 99 9.61 11.30 -11.48
C GLY A 99 8.10 11.56 -11.39
N LEU A 100 7.27 10.50 -11.48
CA LEU A 100 5.81 10.59 -11.37
C LEU A 100 5.30 10.45 -9.93
N LEU A 101 6.15 10.09 -8.96
CA LEU A 101 5.71 9.86 -7.58
C LEU A 101 5.08 11.12 -6.94
N ARG A 102 5.70 12.28 -7.16
CA ARG A 102 5.20 13.57 -6.65
C ARG A 102 3.88 14.00 -7.30
N PRO A 103 3.73 14.08 -8.64
CA PRO A 103 2.46 14.46 -9.24
C PRO A 103 1.35 13.46 -8.91
N LEU A 104 1.64 12.15 -8.88
CA LEU A 104 0.68 11.14 -8.42
C LEU A 104 0.21 11.44 -6.99
N GLY A 105 1.16 11.75 -6.09
CA GLY A 105 0.84 12.12 -4.71
C GLY A 105 -0.06 13.35 -4.61
N PHE A 106 0.20 14.38 -5.42
CA PHE A 106 -0.65 15.58 -5.49
C PHE A 106 -2.05 15.27 -6.02
N VAL A 107 -2.16 14.45 -7.06
CA VAL A 107 -3.46 14.05 -7.63
C VAL A 107 -4.27 13.28 -6.59
N LEU A 108 -3.68 12.28 -5.93
CA LEU A 108 -4.34 11.50 -4.87
C LEU A 108 -4.77 12.39 -3.69
N LEU A 109 -3.89 13.29 -3.25
CA LEU A 109 -4.18 14.20 -2.14
C LEU A 109 -5.31 15.16 -2.49
N LEU A 110 -5.23 15.82 -3.65
CA LEU A 110 -6.23 16.79 -4.08
C LEU A 110 -7.58 16.12 -4.34
N ALA A 111 -7.60 14.99 -5.04
CA ALA A 111 -8.81 14.21 -5.29
C ALA A 111 -9.45 13.76 -3.97
N GLY A 112 -8.65 13.27 -3.02
CA GLY A 112 -9.12 12.86 -1.70
C GLY A 112 -9.75 14.02 -0.90
N VAL A 113 -9.08 15.18 -0.87
CA VAL A 113 -9.59 16.38 -0.19
C VAL A 113 -10.88 16.90 -0.83
N VAL A 114 -10.92 17.00 -2.16
CA VAL A 114 -12.10 17.46 -2.90
C VAL A 114 -13.28 16.50 -2.69
N ALA A 115 -13.06 15.20 -2.85
CA ALA A 115 -14.11 14.19 -2.66
C ALA A 115 -14.61 14.16 -1.20
N THR A 116 -13.72 14.32 -0.22
CA THR A 116 -14.11 14.46 1.20
C THR A 116 -14.99 15.69 1.39
N GLY A 117 -14.61 16.83 0.82
CA GLY A 117 -15.40 18.07 0.89
C GLY A 117 -16.79 17.91 0.30
N VAL A 118 -16.90 17.34 -0.91
CA VAL A 118 -18.18 17.09 -1.59
C VAL A 118 -19.08 16.15 -0.78
N LEU A 119 -18.52 15.07 -0.22
CA LEU A 119 -19.29 14.12 0.58
C LEU A 119 -19.79 14.74 1.88
N VAL A 120 -18.93 15.52 2.55
CA VAL A 120 -19.28 16.20 3.80
C VAL A 120 -20.36 17.25 3.57
N THR A 121 -20.21 18.11 2.56
CA THR A 121 -21.20 19.16 2.29
C THR A 121 -22.54 18.56 1.87
N ASN A 122 -22.53 17.52 1.03
CA ASN A 122 -23.75 16.84 0.61
C ASN A 122 -24.44 16.10 1.77
N ASP A 123 -23.69 15.40 2.64
CA ASP A 123 -24.26 14.76 3.84
C ASP A 123 -24.87 15.79 4.78
N LEU A 124 -24.13 16.85 5.09
CA LEU A 124 -24.58 17.90 6.02
C LEU A 124 -25.82 18.62 5.49
N ALA A 125 -25.84 19.02 4.22
CA ALA A 125 -26.99 19.69 3.63
C ALA A 125 -28.27 18.83 3.70
N HIS A 126 -28.14 17.53 3.42
CA HIS A 126 -29.26 16.61 3.47
C HIS A 126 -29.69 16.24 4.90
N TRP A 127 -28.73 16.13 5.83
CA TRP A 127 -28.99 15.73 7.20
C TRP A 127 -29.53 16.87 8.05
N LEU A 128 -28.92 18.06 7.97
CA LEU A 128 -29.32 19.23 8.77
C LEU A 128 -30.75 19.69 8.45
N SER A 129 -31.19 19.55 7.20
CA SER A 129 -32.57 19.87 6.80
C SER A 129 -33.63 18.95 7.40
N LYS A 130 -33.24 17.77 7.91
CA LYS A 130 -34.17 16.74 8.41
C LYS A 130 -34.09 16.51 9.91
N MET A 131 -33.09 17.07 10.59
CA MET A 131 -32.81 16.75 11.99
C MET A 131 -33.30 17.83 12.96
N PRO A 132 -33.94 17.43 14.07
CA PRO A 132 -34.22 18.28 15.23
C PRO A 132 -32.96 18.98 15.79
N ASP A 133 -33.11 20.19 16.33
CA ASP A 133 -32.00 21.05 16.77
C ASP A 133 -31.12 20.43 17.87
N ASP A 134 -31.71 19.64 18.76
CA ASP A 134 -31.05 18.92 19.85
C ASP A 134 -30.05 17.86 19.37
N ILE A 135 -30.28 17.28 18.19
CA ILE A 135 -29.43 16.24 17.58
C ILE A 135 -28.35 16.88 16.69
N ARG A 136 -28.53 18.11 16.21
CA ARG A 136 -27.62 18.77 15.26
C ARG A 136 -26.17 18.86 15.76
N GLN A 137 -25.97 19.01 17.07
CA GLN A 137 -24.65 19.04 17.70
C GLN A 137 -23.80 17.75 17.49
N LEU A 138 -24.42 16.64 17.10
CA LEU A 138 -23.73 15.36 16.84
C LEU A 138 -23.14 15.27 15.43
N TRP A 139 -23.22 16.33 14.62
CA TRP A 139 -22.72 16.35 13.25
C TRP A 139 -21.24 15.95 13.08
N PRO A 140 -20.28 16.30 13.97
CA PRO A 140 -18.89 15.92 13.78
C PRO A 140 -18.69 14.40 13.90
N LYS A 141 -19.41 13.77 14.86
CA LYS A 141 -19.39 12.32 15.04
C LYS A 141 -19.96 11.61 13.81
N ARG A 142 -21.03 12.14 13.23
CA ARG A 142 -21.62 11.63 11.99
C ARG A 142 -20.66 11.70 10.80
N ILE A 143 -19.96 12.83 10.62
CA ILE A 143 -18.95 12.94 9.56
C ILE A 143 -17.83 11.93 9.77
N GLY A 144 -17.29 11.84 10.98
CA GLY A 144 -16.26 10.85 11.30
C GLY A 144 -16.73 9.43 10.99
N TYR A 145 -17.93 9.09 11.41
CA TYR A 145 -18.58 7.82 11.10
C TYR A 145 -18.69 7.59 9.60
N ARG A 146 -19.21 8.57 8.84
CA ARG A 146 -19.45 8.42 7.39
C ARG A 146 -18.13 8.28 6.62
N LEU A 147 -17.09 9.03 7.00
CA LEU A 147 -15.78 8.93 6.37
C LEU A 147 -15.10 7.60 6.71
N LEU A 148 -15.26 7.10 7.93
CA LEU A 148 -14.71 5.81 8.33
C LEU A 148 -15.47 4.64 7.71
N THR A 149 -16.79 4.73 7.56
CA THR A 149 -17.59 3.61 7.01
C THR A 149 -17.62 3.57 5.48
N LEU A 150 -17.09 4.60 4.81
CA LEU A 150 -16.98 4.64 3.36
C LEU A 150 -15.87 3.71 2.87
N SER A 151 -16.27 2.52 2.40
CA SER A 151 -15.33 1.49 1.91
C SER A 151 -15.21 1.48 0.38
N ASP A 152 -16.18 2.02 -0.35
CA ASP A 152 -16.16 2.06 -1.83
C ASP A 152 -15.04 2.94 -2.39
N VAL A 153 -14.71 4.03 -1.68
CA VAL A 153 -13.67 4.98 -2.08
C VAL A 153 -12.69 5.15 -0.91
N PRO A 154 -11.41 4.76 -1.05
CA PRO A 154 -10.46 4.78 0.05
C PRO A 154 -9.89 6.18 0.29
N LEU A 155 -10.75 7.12 0.69
CA LEU A 155 -10.41 8.54 0.80
C LEU A 155 -9.28 8.78 1.80
N VAL A 156 -9.42 8.22 3.00
CA VAL A 156 -8.43 8.36 4.08
C VAL A 156 -7.09 7.79 3.62
N GLN A 157 -7.09 6.60 3.03
CA GLN A 157 -5.88 5.94 2.53
C GLN A 157 -5.26 6.73 1.38
N SER A 158 -6.07 7.24 0.45
CA SER A 158 -5.62 8.03 -0.70
C SER A 158 -4.97 9.34 -0.27
N ILE A 159 -5.54 10.04 0.72
CA ILE A 159 -4.97 11.26 1.31
C ILE A 159 -3.62 10.94 1.96
N LEU A 160 -3.56 9.91 2.82
CA LEU A 160 -2.33 9.53 3.53
C LEU A 160 -1.22 9.08 2.58
N VAL A 161 -1.55 8.21 1.63
CA VAL A 161 -0.62 7.72 0.61
C VAL A 161 -0.19 8.85 -0.32
N GLY A 162 -1.11 9.73 -0.70
CA GLY A 162 -0.83 10.92 -1.50
C GLY A 162 0.15 11.86 -0.82
N ALA A 163 -0.09 12.19 0.45
CA ALA A 163 0.82 12.99 1.27
C ALA A 163 2.21 12.35 1.36
N LEU A 164 2.29 11.05 1.61
CA LEU A 164 3.55 10.31 1.67
C LEU A 164 4.32 10.39 0.33
N CYS A 165 3.61 10.24 -0.79
CA CYS A 165 4.19 10.34 -2.13
C CYS A 165 4.71 11.75 -2.43
N VAL A 166 3.99 12.80 -2.00
CA VAL A 166 4.45 14.19 -2.13
C VAL A 166 5.71 14.43 -1.31
N VAL A 167 5.77 13.94 -0.07
CA VAL A 167 6.92 14.09 0.82
C VAL A 167 8.13 13.34 0.26
N ARG A 168 7.98 12.07 -0.12
CA ARG A 168 9.09 11.25 -0.65
C ARG A 168 9.56 11.70 -2.04
N GLY A 169 8.63 12.13 -2.90
CA GLY A 169 8.94 12.63 -4.23
C GLY A 169 9.68 13.98 -4.25
N ARG A 170 9.89 14.64 -3.10
CA ARG A 170 10.74 15.84 -3.01
C ARG A 170 12.23 15.53 -3.19
N GLY A 171 12.69 14.35 -2.74
CA GLY A 171 14.11 13.97 -2.79
C GLY A 171 14.59 13.50 -4.17
N ALA A 172 13.68 13.12 -5.08
CA ALA A 172 14.04 12.57 -6.39
C ALA A 172 14.47 13.62 -7.44
N ARG A 173 14.52 14.92 -7.07
CA ARG A 173 14.98 16.02 -7.93
C ARG A 173 16.34 16.60 -7.49
N ALA A 174 16.95 16.04 -6.45
CA ALA A 174 18.31 16.35 -6.00
C ALA A 174 19.27 15.32 -6.61
#